data_AF-A0A137P4Y3-F1
#
_entry.id   AF-A0A137P4Y3-F1
#
_cell.length_a   1.000
_cell.length_b   1.000
_cell.length_c   1.000
_cell.angle_alpha   90.00
_cell.angle_beta   90.00
_cell.angle_gamma   90.00
#
_symmetry.space_group_name_H-M   'P 1'
#
loop_
_entity.id
_entity.type
_entity.pdbx_description
1 polymer ?
#
loop_
_entity_poly.entity_id
_entity_poly.type
_entity_poly.pdbx_seq_one_letter_code
_entity_poly.pdbx_strand_id
1 'polypeptide(L)'
;MKRVNNRLLKPCVYGLKLKKLHIECLKKYISENGIISSNEATRRLHNETGLKVSSSTVCRVLGVLKNSNQGSIEPFLSVSTSKVRCRAGSYNFKLQNQHIECLKRYLNENNSINLNEAKKKLYNETGLKVTSVTIKNAYLDLKEHANLDKSQPISDTKITFKQWNFGRKLKNNHIECLKKYLNEDNSIGSTIARNRLHDETGLEISAYPIQLALAKLRKEMSQAGNESHSSTSKLSTKARIREFGYKIKDMHIECLRKYLIEDESISCENIIKL
;
A
#
# COMPACT_ATOMS: atom_id res chain seq x y z
N MET A 1 -7.19 40.20 30.42
CA MET A 1 -7.61 38.86 30.90
C MET A 1 -7.82 37.94 29.70
N LYS A 2 -6.94 36.94 29.49
CA LYS A 2 -7.05 35.98 28.37
C LYS A 2 -8.05 34.88 28.76
N ARG A 3 -9.15 34.76 28.02
CA ARG A 3 -10.13 33.67 28.15
C ARG A 3 -9.47 32.35 27.72
N VAL A 4 -9.16 31.49 28.69
CA VAL A 4 -8.73 30.11 28.44
C VAL A 4 -9.98 29.31 28.04
N ASN A 5 -10.10 29.00 26.75
CA ASN A 5 -11.18 28.17 26.21
C ASN A 5 -10.99 26.71 26.65
N ASN A 6 -11.52 26.35 27.81
CA ASN A 6 -11.69 24.96 28.24
C ASN A 6 -12.82 24.29 27.44
N ARG A 7 -12.57 23.98 26.16
CA ARG A 7 -13.42 23.04 25.44
C ARG A 7 -13.16 21.65 26.01
N LEU A 8 -14.02 21.24 26.94
CA LEU A 8 -14.14 19.86 27.41
C LEU A 8 -14.34 18.96 26.19
N LEU A 9 -13.26 18.29 25.78
CA LEU A 9 -13.30 17.22 24.79
C LEU A 9 -14.30 16.17 25.27
N LYS A 10 -15.44 16.06 24.58
CA LYS A 10 -16.40 14.97 24.80
C LYS A 10 -15.61 13.66 24.70
N PRO A 11 -15.64 12.80 25.72
CA PRO A 11 -14.92 11.53 25.68
C PRO A 11 -15.46 10.75 24.50
N CYS A 12 -14.65 10.61 23.46
CA CYS A 12 -14.98 9.80 22.30
C CYS A 12 -15.13 8.37 22.83
N VAL A 13 -16.35 7.83 22.76
CA VAL A 13 -16.78 6.55 23.34
C VAL A 13 -16.18 5.40 22.52
N TYR A 14 -14.86 5.29 22.53
CA TYR A 14 -14.22 4.01 22.31
C TYR A 14 -14.49 3.21 23.58
N GLY A 15 -14.99 1.98 23.47
CA GLY A 15 -15.28 1.06 24.59
C GLY A 15 -14.05 0.65 25.40
N LEU A 16 -13.29 1.64 25.86
CA LEU A 16 -12.02 1.54 26.55
C LEU A 16 -12.34 1.67 28.04
N LYS A 17 -11.90 0.68 28.81
CA LYS A 17 -11.95 0.65 30.28
C LYS A 17 -11.12 1.78 30.95
N LEU A 18 -10.63 2.75 30.20
CA LEU A 18 -9.79 3.83 30.68
C LEU A 18 -10.64 4.94 31.29
N LYS A 19 -10.77 4.90 32.62
CA LYS A 19 -11.24 6.03 33.44
C LYS A 19 -10.31 7.25 33.34
N LYS A 20 -10.82 8.42 33.74
CA LYS A 20 -10.11 9.71 33.77
C LYS A 20 -8.72 9.63 34.43
N LEU A 21 -8.64 8.96 35.59
CA LEU A 21 -7.38 8.80 36.34
C LEU A 21 -6.26 8.14 35.51
N HIS A 22 -6.60 7.17 34.65
CA HIS A 22 -5.63 6.48 33.81
C HIS A 22 -5.09 7.41 32.70
N ILE A 23 -5.94 8.29 32.18
CA ILE A 23 -5.55 9.28 31.18
C ILE A 23 -4.59 10.31 31.81
N GLU A 24 -4.82 10.69 33.07
CA GLU A 24 -3.92 11.59 33.82
C GLU A 24 -2.54 10.94 34.07
N CYS A 25 -2.49 9.66 34.45
CA CYS A 25 -1.23 8.90 34.53
C CYS A 25 -0.48 8.91 33.18
N LEU A 26 -1.16 8.61 32.07
CA LEU A 26 -0.54 8.59 30.75
C LEU A 26 -0.02 9.97 30.32
N LYS A 27 -0.73 11.06 30.66
CA LYS A 27 -0.25 12.43 30.45
C LYS A 27 1.03 12.71 31.23
N LYS A 28 1.04 12.34 32.53
CA LYS A 28 2.21 12.47 33.40
C LYS A 28 3.43 11.75 32.79
N TYR A 29 3.27 10.52 32.30
CA TYR A 29 4.38 9.78 31.69
C TYR A 29 4.93 10.43 30.42
N ILE A 30 4.08 11.07 29.61
CA ILE A 30 4.51 11.82 28.43
C ILE A 30 5.31 13.06 28.87
N SER A 31 4.85 13.77 29.91
CA SER A 31 5.53 14.96 30.44
C SER A 31 6.89 14.64 31.05
N GLU A 32 7.06 13.48 31.69
CA GLU A 32 8.33 13.07 32.30
C GLU A 32 9.40 12.67 31.27
N ASN A 33 9.02 11.92 30.24
CA ASN A 33 9.99 11.26 29.35
C ASN A 33 10.00 11.77 27.90
N GLY A 34 9.06 12.62 27.50
CA GLY A 34 8.87 13.10 26.12
C GLY A 34 8.41 12.03 25.13
N ILE A 35 9.05 10.86 25.13
CA ILE A 35 8.76 9.71 24.27
C ILE A 35 8.70 8.44 25.14
N ILE A 36 7.48 8.06 25.56
CA ILE A 36 7.23 6.75 26.18
C ILE A 36 6.68 5.76 25.15
N SER A 37 7.16 4.51 25.20
CA SER A 37 6.62 3.41 24.38
C SER A 37 5.29 2.90 24.95
N SER A 38 4.44 2.34 24.10
CA SER A 38 3.13 1.80 24.51
C SER A 38 3.25 0.67 25.53
N ASN A 39 4.25 -0.20 25.38
CA ASN A 39 4.51 -1.29 26.32
C ASN A 39 4.95 -0.76 27.69
N GLU A 40 5.83 0.24 27.71
CA GLU A 40 6.31 0.84 28.96
C GLU A 40 5.17 1.58 29.68
N ALA A 41 4.38 2.36 28.95
CA ALA A 41 3.21 3.04 29.49
C ALA A 41 2.18 2.03 30.03
N THR A 42 1.98 0.89 29.35
CA THR A 42 1.08 -0.17 29.82
C THR A 42 1.57 -0.77 31.13
N ARG A 43 2.88 -1.06 31.23
CA ARG A 43 3.50 -1.59 32.44
C ARG A 43 3.37 -0.62 33.62
N ARG A 44 3.70 0.65 33.41
CA ARG A 44 3.58 1.69 34.45
C ARG A 44 2.13 1.89 34.89
N LEU A 45 1.21 1.97 33.94
CA LEU A 45 -0.21 2.14 34.24
C LEU A 45 -0.76 0.97 35.07
N HIS A 46 -0.39 -0.27 34.74
CA HIS A 46 -0.75 -1.44 35.52
C HIS A 46 -0.16 -1.39 36.94
N ASN A 47 1.11 -1.00 37.08
CA ASN A 47 1.76 -0.93 38.40
C ASN A 47 1.17 0.15 39.30
N GLU A 48 0.76 1.29 38.76
CA GLU A 48 0.19 2.40 39.55
C GLU A 48 -1.30 2.23 39.86
N THR A 49 -2.06 1.60 38.95
CA THR A 49 -3.54 1.61 39.03
C THR A 49 -4.16 0.22 39.11
N GLY A 50 -3.37 -0.84 38.96
CA GLY A 50 -3.85 -2.21 38.83
C GLY A 50 -4.59 -2.49 37.52
N LEU A 51 -4.73 -1.51 36.62
CA LEU A 51 -5.49 -1.68 35.39
C LEU A 51 -4.68 -2.45 34.34
N LYS A 52 -5.16 -3.65 34.00
CA LYS A 52 -4.66 -4.42 32.86
C LYS A 52 -5.37 -3.98 31.57
N VAL A 53 -4.67 -3.19 30.75
CA VAL A 53 -5.12 -2.75 29.41
C VAL A 53 -4.20 -3.31 28.33
N SER A 54 -4.74 -3.50 27.13
CA SER A 54 -3.93 -3.92 25.98
C SER A 54 -2.98 -2.80 25.56
N SER A 55 -1.79 -3.16 25.07
CA SER A 55 -0.83 -2.17 24.58
C SER A 55 -1.37 -1.39 23.38
N SER A 56 -2.26 -1.99 22.57
CA SER A 56 -2.93 -1.32 21.45
C SER A 56 -3.85 -0.20 21.91
N THR A 57 -4.59 -0.40 23.01
CA THR A 57 -5.41 0.64 23.65
C THR A 57 -4.54 1.79 24.15
N VAL A 58 -3.45 1.47 24.87
CA VAL A 58 -2.52 2.48 25.37
C VAL A 58 -1.84 3.23 24.22
N CYS A 59 -1.43 2.54 23.16
CA CYS A 59 -0.81 3.14 21.97
C CYS A 59 -1.73 4.17 21.31
N ARG A 60 -3.02 3.83 21.13
CA ARG A 60 -4.01 4.76 20.56
C ARG A 60 -4.17 6.01 21.43
N VAL A 61 -4.30 5.84 22.74
CA VAL A 61 -4.47 6.96 23.67
C VAL A 61 -3.22 7.84 23.72
N LEU A 62 -2.02 7.25 23.75
CA LEU A 62 -0.77 7.99 23.67
C LEU A 62 -0.67 8.81 22.38
N GLY A 63 -1.11 8.27 21.24
CA GLY A 63 -1.16 9.00 19.97
C GLY A 63 -2.05 10.25 20.07
N VAL A 64 -3.26 10.10 20.62
CA VAL A 64 -4.17 11.24 20.83
C VAL A 64 -3.57 12.28 21.79
N LEU A 65 -2.96 11.84 22.90
CA LEU A 65 -2.37 12.72 23.90
C LEU A 65 -1.15 13.48 23.36
N LYS A 66 -0.27 12.83 22.59
CA LYS A 66 0.92 13.45 21.98
C LYS A 66 0.51 14.56 21.01
N ASN A 67 -0.48 14.29 20.16
CA ASN A 67 -0.99 15.27 19.21
C ASN A 67 -1.67 16.46 19.90
N SER A 68 -2.30 16.24 21.06
CA SER A 68 -2.97 17.30 21.82
C SER A 68 -2.00 18.29 22.48
N ASN A 69 -0.78 17.87 22.81
CA ASN A 69 0.19 18.70 23.53
C ASN A 69 1.05 19.59 22.62
N GLN A 70 1.04 19.38 21.30
CA GLN A 70 1.93 20.07 20.37
C GLN A 70 1.48 21.47 19.93
N GLY A 71 0.36 21.99 20.45
CA GLY A 71 -0.05 23.40 20.28
C GLY A 71 -0.40 23.82 18.83
N SER A 72 -0.02 23.05 17.83
CA SER A 72 -0.41 23.22 16.43
C SER A 72 -1.64 22.36 16.16
N ILE A 73 -2.79 23.02 16.08
CA ILE A 73 -4.02 22.44 15.54
C ILE A 73 -3.84 22.38 14.02
N GLU A 74 -2.97 21.50 13.54
CA GLU A 74 -3.13 20.95 12.21
C GLU A 74 -3.88 19.63 12.41
N PRO A 75 -5.15 19.54 11.97
CA PRO A 75 -5.96 18.37 12.20
C PRO A 75 -5.37 17.22 11.38
N PHE A 76 -4.49 16.43 11.99
CA PHE A 76 -4.24 15.07 11.50
C PHE A 76 -5.57 14.36 11.52
N LEU A 77 -6.07 14.16 10.30
CA LEU A 77 -7.34 13.55 9.96
C LEU A 77 -7.67 12.46 10.96
N SER A 78 -8.80 12.67 11.65
CA SER A 78 -9.62 11.59 12.19
C SER A 78 -9.41 10.36 11.32
N VAL A 79 -8.90 9.29 11.92
CA VAL A 79 -8.77 7.98 11.27
C VAL A 79 -10.19 7.55 10.92
N SER A 80 -10.66 8.03 9.79
CA SER A 80 -11.76 7.46 9.08
C SER A 80 -11.27 6.07 8.75
N THR A 81 -11.90 5.07 9.38
CA THR A 81 -11.85 3.68 8.92
C THR A 81 -12.56 3.54 7.57
N SER A 82 -12.67 4.62 6.77
CA SER A 82 -12.99 4.52 5.37
C SER A 82 -12.09 3.45 4.80
N LYS A 83 -12.75 2.42 4.24
CA LYS A 83 -12.12 1.37 3.44
C LYS A 83 -11.39 2.08 2.30
N VAL A 84 -10.19 2.60 2.57
CA VAL A 84 -9.28 3.00 1.52
C VAL A 84 -9.04 1.72 0.76
N ARG A 85 -9.52 1.72 -0.48
CA ARG A 85 -9.47 0.61 -1.42
C ARG A 85 -8.01 0.43 -1.84
N CYS A 86 -7.15 0.00 -0.92
CA CYS A 86 -5.75 -0.29 -1.22
C CYS A 86 -5.74 -1.44 -2.21
N ARG A 87 -5.14 -1.20 -3.38
CA ARG A 87 -4.91 -2.20 -4.43
C ARG A 87 -4.33 -3.45 -3.78
N ALA A 88 -5.06 -4.56 -3.90
CA ALA A 88 -4.62 -5.86 -3.42
C ALA A 88 -3.50 -6.36 -4.34
N GLY A 89 -2.26 -5.94 -4.06
CA GLY A 89 -1.08 -6.67 -4.50
C GLY A 89 -0.89 -7.89 -3.61
N SER A 90 -0.46 -9.01 -4.21
CA SER A 90 -0.33 -10.40 -3.70
C SER A 90 0.28 -10.67 -2.32
N TYR A 91 0.55 -9.66 -1.49
CA TYR A 91 1.15 -9.80 -0.17
C TYR A 91 0.07 -9.58 0.89
N ASN A 92 -0.36 -10.67 1.55
CA ASN A 92 -1.49 -10.72 2.50
C ASN A 92 -1.39 -9.84 3.76
N PHE A 93 -0.42 -8.91 3.83
CA PHE A 93 -0.34 -7.88 4.87
C PHE A 93 -0.19 -6.51 4.21
N LYS A 94 -1.24 -5.69 4.28
CA LYS A 94 -1.24 -4.32 3.77
C LYS A 94 -0.47 -3.42 4.73
N LEU A 95 0.77 -3.09 4.38
CA LEU A 95 1.40 -1.91 4.95
C LEU A 95 0.53 -0.69 4.60
N GLN A 96 0.10 0.04 5.62
CA GLN A 96 -0.64 1.29 5.47
C GLN A 96 0.37 2.44 5.33
N ASN A 97 -0.09 3.60 4.86
CA ASN A 97 0.77 4.77 4.63
C ASN A 97 1.59 5.15 5.88
N GLN A 98 1.00 5.09 7.07
CA GLN A 98 1.71 5.34 8.34
C GLN A 98 2.90 4.38 8.55
N HIS A 99 2.78 3.13 8.13
CA HIS A 99 3.87 2.14 8.25
C HIS A 99 4.97 2.44 7.23
N ILE A 100 4.60 2.90 6.03
CA ILE A 100 5.54 3.34 5.00
C ILE A 100 6.31 4.58 5.45
N GLU A 101 5.64 5.55 6.09
CA GLU A 101 6.30 6.74 6.66
C GLU A 101 7.29 6.38 7.78
N CYS A 102 6.94 5.42 8.64
CA CYS A 102 7.88 4.91 9.65
C CYS A 102 9.14 4.31 8.99
N LEU A 103 8.96 3.48 7.96
CA LEU A 103 10.09 2.89 7.22
C LEU A 103 10.94 3.96 6.50
N LYS A 104 10.32 5.00 5.93
CA LYS A 104 11.02 6.15 5.33
C LYS A 104 11.89 6.87 6.37
N ARG A 105 11.33 7.15 7.54
CA ARG A 105 12.06 7.79 8.64
C ARG A 105 13.27 6.97 9.09
N TYR A 106 13.13 5.64 9.22
CA TYR A 106 14.26 4.77 9.56
C TYR A 106 15.36 4.76 8.49
N LEU A 107 14.97 4.79 7.22
CA LEU A 107 15.91 4.92 6.10
C LEU A 107 16.67 6.24 6.17
N ASN A 108 15.97 7.36 6.41
CA ASN A 108 16.59 8.67 6.52
C ASN A 108 17.53 8.79 7.73
N GLU A 109 17.19 8.16 8.86
CA GLU A 109 18.06 8.10 10.04
C GLU A 109 19.29 7.22 9.81
N ASN A 110 19.14 6.10 9.09
CA ASN A 110 20.22 5.17 8.78
C ASN A 110 19.97 4.45 7.44
N ASN A 111 20.61 4.94 6.38
CA ASN A 111 20.50 4.37 5.03
C ASN A 111 20.97 2.90 4.92
N SER A 112 21.74 2.44 5.91
CA SER A 112 22.32 1.09 5.99
C SER A 112 21.59 0.20 7.00
N ILE A 113 20.42 0.60 7.50
CA ILE A 113 19.66 -0.20 8.47
C ILE A 113 19.36 -1.61 7.92
N ASN A 114 19.65 -2.63 8.74
CA ASN A 114 19.37 -4.02 8.38
C ASN A 114 17.85 -4.26 8.32
N LEU A 115 17.38 -5.05 7.35
CA LEU A 115 15.95 -5.38 7.20
C LEU A 115 15.33 -5.98 8.47
N ASN A 116 16.07 -6.81 9.20
CA ASN A 116 15.61 -7.39 10.47
C ASN A 116 15.47 -6.33 11.56
N GLU A 117 16.38 -5.34 11.57
CA GLU A 117 16.32 -4.21 12.49
C GLU A 117 15.14 -3.29 12.17
N ALA A 118 14.95 -2.93 10.89
CA ALA A 118 13.81 -2.14 10.43
C ALA A 118 12.47 -2.81 10.77
N LYS A 119 12.38 -4.14 10.57
CA LYS A 119 11.21 -4.93 10.96
C LYS A 119 10.95 -4.89 12.47
N LYS A 120 12.00 -5.03 13.30
CA LYS A 120 11.88 -4.98 14.76
C LYS A 120 11.44 -3.58 15.22
N LYS A 121 12.02 -2.51 14.66
CA LYS A 121 11.61 -1.12 14.93
C LYS A 121 10.15 -0.88 14.55
N LEU A 122 9.75 -1.28 13.35
CA LEU A 122 8.36 -1.13 12.90
C LEU A 122 7.38 -1.85 13.83
N TYR A 123 7.69 -3.09 14.24
CA TYR A 123 6.85 -3.82 15.20
C TYR A 123 6.79 -3.12 16.57
N ASN A 124 7.92 -2.61 17.07
CA ASN A 124 7.96 -1.93 18.35
C ASN A 124 7.14 -0.63 18.36
N GLU A 125 7.13 0.12 17.26
CA GLU A 125 6.36 1.36 17.15
C GLU A 125 4.88 1.15 16.84
N THR A 126 4.58 0.21 15.94
CA THR A 126 3.22 0.09 15.38
C THR A 126 2.46 -1.12 15.92
N GLY A 127 3.15 -2.06 16.57
CA GLY A 127 2.61 -3.37 16.92
C GLY A 127 2.34 -4.28 15.72
N LEU A 128 2.68 -3.86 14.49
CA LEU A 128 2.36 -4.60 13.29
C LEU A 128 3.36 -5.74 13.06
N LYS A 129 2.85 -6.98 13.12
CA LYS A 129 3.62 -8.19 12.78
C LYS A 129 3.61 -8.39 11.26
N VAL A 130 4.69 -7.97 10.59
CA VAL A 130 4.84 -8.09 9.12
C VAL A 130 5.82 -9.19 8.75
N THR A 131 5.63 -9.81 7.58
CA THR A 131 6.62 -10.76 7.05
C THR A 131 7.88 -10.05 6.59
N SER A 132 9.03 -10.73 6.62
CA SER A 132 10.30 -10.13 6.17
C SER A 132 10.29 -9.79 4.68
N VAL A 133 9.53 -10.54 3.86
CA VAL A 133 9.35 -10.28 2.42
C VAL A 133 8.60 -8.97 2.20
N THR A 134 7.52 -8.72 2.94
CA THR A 134 6.75 -7.47 2.84
C THR A 134 7.62 -6.24 3.17
N ILE A 135 8.41 -6.32 4.24
CA ILE A 135 9.34 -5.25 4.62
C ILE A 135 10.40 -5.05 3.54
N LYS A 136 10.99 -6.13 3.04
CA LYS A 136 12.01 -6.08 1.98
C LYS A 136 11.50 -5.37 0.73
N ASN A 137 10.30 -5.72 0.27
CA ASN A 137 9.71 -5.11 -0.93
C ASN A 137 9.44 -3.62 -0.72
N ALA A 138 8.78 -3.25 0.39
CA ALA A 138 8.53 -1.84 0.71
C ALA A 138 9.84 -1.04 0.83
N TYR A 139 10.87 -1.63 1.42
CA TYR A 139 12.17 -1.00 1.58
C TYR A 139 12.90 -0.79 0.24
N LEU A 140 12.81 -1.74 -0.69
CA LEU A 140 13.34 -1.59 -2.05
C LEU A 140 12.62 -0.48 -2.81
N ASP A 141 11.29 -0.46 -2.77
CA ASP A 141 10.48 0.60 -3.40
C ASP A 141 10.86 1.98 -2.83
N LEU A 142 11.04 2.09 -1.52
CA LEU A 142 11.47 3.34 -0.87
C LEU A 142 12.88 3.78 -1.29
N LYS A 143 13.83 2.86 -1.44
CA LYS A 143 15.18 3.18 -1.93
C LYS A 143 15.19 3.62 -3.38
N GLU A 144 14.36 3.00 -4.23
CA GLU A 144 14.18 3.43 -5.62
C GLU A 144 13.68 4.88 -5.68
N HIS A 145 12.69 5.23 -4.87
CA HIS A 145 12.17 6.60 -4.78
C HIS A 145 13.16 7.61 -4.16
N ALA A 146 13.89 7.24 -3.10
CA ALA A 146 14.81 8.16 -2.44
C ALA A 146 16.05 8.50 -3.29
N ASN A 147 16.45 7.62 -4.20
CA ASN A 147 17.57 7.85 -5.11
C ASN A 147 17.19 8.70 -6.34
N LEU A 148 15.90 8.79 -6.68
CA LEU A 148 15.40 9.60 -7.79
C LEU A 148 15.51 11.11 -7.51
N ASP A 149 15.48 11.52 -6.24
CA ASP A 149 15.55 12.94 -5.87
C ASP A 149 16.99 13.50 -5.78
N LYS A 150 18.03 12.67 -6.02
CA LYS A 150 19.45 13.08 -5.82
C LYS A 150 20.34 13.04 -7.06
N SER A 151 19.84 12.72 -8.24
CA SER A 151 20.64 12.82 -9.47
C SER A 151 20.28 14.06 -10.28
N GLN A 152 21.32 14.84 -10.57
CA GLN A 152 21.47 15.86 -11.63
C GLN A 152 20.59 15.67 -12.88
N PRO A 153 20.33 16.74 -13.67
CA PRO A 153 19.60 16.65 -14.92
C PRO A 153 20.28 15.65 -15.85
N ILE A 154 19.68 14.46 -15.95
CA ILE A 154 20.08 13.44 -16.91
C ILE A 154 19.53 13.92 -18.24
N SER A 155 20.46 14.28 -19.13
CA SER A 155 20.24 14.52 -20.55
C SER A 155 19.23 13.53 -21.14
N ASP A 156 18.29 14.05 -21.92
CA ASP A 156 17.26 13.33 -22.67
C ASP A 156 17.85 12.27 -23.60
N THR A 157 18.19 11.09 -23.10
CA THR A 157 18.30 9.83 -23.86
C THR A 157 18.64 8.68 -22.92
N LYS A 158 17.61 8.03 -22.39
CA LYS A 158 17.54 6.57 -22.21
C LYS A 158 16.24 6.27 -21.51
N ILE A 159 15.27 5.78 -22.28
CA ILE A 159 14.19 4.95 -21.78
C ILE A 159 14.86 3.82 -21.00
N THR A 160 14.98 3.99 -19.68
CA THR A 160 15.51 2.96 -18.81
C THR A 160 14.53 1.82 -18.86
N PHE A 161 14.88 0.79 -19.62
CA PHE A 161 14.26 -0.52 -19.56
C PHE A 161 14.16 -0.91 -18.09
N LYS A 162 12.98 -0.73 -17.49
CA LYS A 162 12.63 -1.30 -16.19
C LYS A 162 13.07 -2.75 -16.23
N GLN A 163 14.13 -3.09 -15.50
CA GLN A 163 14.83 -4.35 -15.58
C GLN A 163 13.81 -5.50 -15.60
N TRP A 164 13.69 -6.16 -16.75
CA TRP A 164 12.58 -7.06 -17.05
C TRP A 164 12.72 -8.34 -16.23
N ASN A 165 12.06 -8.39 -15.07
CA ASN A 165 12.05 -9.55 -14.20
C ASN A 165 11.11 -10.66 -14.73
N PHE A 166 11.32 -11.17 -15.95
CA PHE A 166 10.61 -12.34 -16.49
C PHE A 166 11.11 -13.67 -15.88
N GLY A 167 11.60 -13.64 -14.64
CA GLY A 167 12.50 -14.65 -14.09
C GLY A 167 13.95 -14.32 -14.44
N ARG A 168 14.88 -14.59 -13.50
CA ARG A 168 16.30 -14.19 -13.57
C ARG A 168 17.09 -14.73 -14.79
N LYS A 169 16.45 -15.43 -15.72
CA LYS A 169 17.09 -16.18 -16.80
C LYS A 169 17.04 -15.49 -18.19
N LEU A 170 16.07 -14.62 -18.46
CA LEU A 170 16.02 -13.92 -19.75
C LEU A 170 16.93 -12.68 -19.72
N LYS A 171 17.98 -12.71 -20.54
CA LYS A 171 18.92 -11.61 -20.78
C LYS A 171 18.50 -10.84 -22.04
N ASN A 172 19.11 -9.68 -22.30
CA ASN A 172 18.74 -8.81 -23.41
C ASN A 172 18.85 -9.50 -24.77
N ASN A 173 19.93 -10.26 -25.01
CA ASN A 173 20.11 -11.06 -26.22
C ASN A 173 18.94 -12.04 -26.46
N HIS A 174 18.43 -12.69 -25.40
CA HIS A 174 17.27 -13.58 -25.53
C HIS A 174 16.01 -12.82 -25.95
N ILE A 175 15.84 -11.58 -25.48
CA ILE A 175 14.69 -10.76 -25.88
C ILE A 175 14.82 -10.29 -27.34
N GLU A 176 16.03 -10.00 -27.81
CA GLU A 176 16.29 -9.70 -29.22
C GLU A 176 15.94 -10.89 -30.12
N CYS A 177 16.31 -12.12 -29.74
CA CYS A 177 15.87 -13.34 -30.44
C CYS A 177 14.34 -13.46 -30.46
N LEU A 178 13.66 -13.25 -29.33
CA LEU A 178 12.19 -13.31 -29.27
C LEU A 178 11.51 -12.23 -30.14
N LYS A 179 12.09 -11.03 -30.24
CA LYS A 179 11.63 -9.98 -31.16
C LYS A 179 11.80 -10.42 -32.61
N LYS A 180 12.95 -11.00 -32.96
CA LYS A 180 13.19 -11.55 -34.30
C LYS A 180 12.15 -12.61 -34.66
N TYR A 181 11.85 -13.55 -33.76
CA TYR A 181 10.84 -14.57 -34.01
C TYR A 181 9.43 -13.99 -34.20
N LEU A 182 9.06 -12.93 -33.47
CA LEU A 182 7.78 -12.24 -33.66
C LEU A 182 7.69 -11.47 -34.98
N ASN A 183 8.83 -10.97 -35.48
CA ASN A 183 8.90 -10.35 -36.81
C ASN A 183 8.73 -11.39 -37.93
N GLU A 184 9.25 -12.60 -37.73
CA GLU A 184 9.08 -13.73 -38.67
C GLU A 184 7.66 -14.32 -38.62
N ASP A 185 7.12 -14.53 -37.41
CA ASP A 185 5.78 -15.04 -37.16
C ASP A 185 5.18 -14.37 -35.91
N ASN A 186 4.30 -13.40 -36.15
CA ASN A 186 3.62 -12.66 -35.08
C ASN A 186 2.76 -13.58 -34.18
N SER A 187 2.32 -14.72 -34.69
CA SER A 187 1.46 -15.69 -33.98
C SER A 187 2.24 -16.80 -33.29
N ILE A 188 3.58 -16.76 -33.28
CA ILE A 188 4.42 -17.82 -32.72
C ILE A 188 4.02 -18.17 -31.27
N GLY A 189 3.83 -19.46 -31.01
CA GLY A 189 3.50 -20.00 -29.69
C GLY A 189 4.72 -20.03 -28.76
N SER A 190 4.49 -19.95 -27.44
CA SER A 190 5.57 -19.93 -26.45
C SER A 190 6.43 -21.19 -26.46
N THR A 191 5.86 -22.36 -26.74
CA THR A 191 6.60 -23.63 -26.85
C THR A 191 7.56 -23.63 -28.04
N ILE A 192 7.11 -23.14 -29.20
CA ILE A 192 7.93 -23.07 -30.41
C ILE A 192 9.06 -22.05 -30.21
N ALA A 193 8.72 -20.86 -29.71
CA ALA A 193 9.70 -19.82 -29.41
C ALA A 193 10.73 -20.27 -28.35
N ARG A 194 10.31 -21.04 -27.35
CA ARG A 194 11.22 -21.64 -26.36
C ARG A 194 12.20 -22.62 -27.02
N ASN A 195 11.71 -23.52 -27.86
CA ASN A 195 12.58 -24.51 -28.53
C ASN A 195 13.60 -23.80 -29.43
N ARG A 196 13.16 -22.85 -30.26
CA ARG A 196 14.08 -22.04 -31.09
C ARG A 196 15.11 -21.29 -30.27
N LEU A 197 14.69 -20.66 -29.17
CA LEU A 197 15.60 -19.95 -28.28
C LEU A 197 16.62 -20.90 -27.64
N HIS A 198 16.20 -22.10 -27.24
CA HIS A 198 17.10 -23.14 -26.74
C HIS A 198 18.10 -23.58 -27.81
N ASP A 199 17.66 -23.82 -29.04
CA ASP A 199 18.54 -24.27 -30.12
C ASP A 199 19.57 -23.20 -30.51
N GLU A 200 19.20 -21.91 -30.45
CA GLU A 200 20.11 -20.79 -30.76
C GLU A 200 21.05 -20.41 -29.61
N THR A 201 20.62 -20.56 -28.34
CA THR A 201 21.34 -19.98 -27.19
C THR A 201 21.73 -20.99 -26.12
N GLY A 202 21.27 -22.24 -26.21
CA GLY A 202 21.40 -23.26 -25.17
C GLY A 202 20.60 -22.95 -23.89
N LEU A 203 19.68 -21.97 -23.91
CA LEU A 203 18.96 -21.57 -22.70
C LEU A 203 17.82 -22.53 -22.34
N GLU A 204 18.02 -23.32 -21.29
CA GLU A 204 16.96 -24.09 -20.67
C GLU A 204 16.07 -23.24 -19.74
N ILE A 205 14.87 -22.92 -20.25
CA ILE A 205 13.84 -22.16 -19.54
C ILE A 205 12.46 -22.78 -19.75
N SER A 206 11.59 -22.65 -18.75
CA SER A 206 10.19 -23.08 -18.90
C SER A 206 9.44 -22.20 -19.90
N ALA A 207 8.34 -22.71 -20.48
CA ALA A 207 7.57 -21.98 -21.48
C ALA A 207 6.85 -20.73 -20.93
N TYR A 208 6.62 -20.67 -19.61
CA TYR A 208 5.86 -19.59 -18.97
C TYR A 208 6.56 -18.21 -19.04
N PRO A 209 7.86 -18.07 -18.66
CA PRO A 209 8.64 -16.85 -18.93
C PRO A 209 8.60 -16.37 -20.38
N ILE A 210 8.71 -17.30 -21.34
CA ILE A 210 8.67 -17.00 -22.78
C ILE A 210 7.29 -16.47 -23.17
N GLN A 211 6.21 -17.10 -22.70
CA GLN A 211 4.84 -16.64 -22.94
C GLN A 211 4.63 -15.20 -22.45
N LEU A 212 5.10 -14.88 -21.24
CA LEU A 212 4.99 -13.52 -20.69
C LEU A 212 5.81 -12.50 -21.51
N ALA A 213 7.02 -12.87 -21.93
CA ALA A 213 7.87 -12.02 -22.77
C ALA A 213 7.20 -11.74 -24.12
N LEU A 214 6.72 -12.77 -24.82
CA LEU A 214 6.03 -12.63 -26.12
C LEU A 214 4.77 -11.77 -26.01
N ALA A 215 3.92 -12.01 -25.01
CA ALA A 215 2.69 -11.23 -24.81
C ALA A 215 2.99 -9.73 -24.61
N LYS A 216 4.08 -9.41 -23.92
CA LYS A 216 4.50 -8.03 -23.71
C LYS A 216 5.11 -7.41 -24.97
N LEU A 217 6.00 -8.11 -25.66
CA LEU A 217 6.60 -7.63 -26.91
C LEU A 217 5.55 -7.30 -27.97
N ARG A 218 4.52 -8.15 -28.12
CA ARG A 218 3.37 -7.87 -29.00
C ARG A 218 2.68 -6.57 -28.64
N LYS A 219 2.50 -6.29 -27.34
CA LYS A 219 1.88 -5.05 -26.87
C LYS A 219 2.75 -3.83 -27.20
N GLU A 220 4.06 -3.91 -26.98
CA GLU A 220 5.01 -2.84 -27.31
C GLU A 220 5.03 -2.54 -28.81
N MET A 221 5.08 -3.59 -29.65
CA MET A 221 5.05 -3.44 -31.11
C MET A 221 3.72 -2.85 -31.61
N SER A 222 2.59 -3.21 -30.98
CA SER A 222 1.28 -2.63 -31.30
C SER A 222 1.17 -1.16 -30.89
N GLN A 223 1.94 -0.71 -29.90
CA GLN A 223 1.93 0.69 -29.45
C GLN A 223 2.83 1.56 -30.34
N ALA A 224 4.00 1.06 -30.71
CA ALA A 224 4.94 1.79 -31.57
C ALA A 224 4.35 2.17 -32.95
N GLY A 225 3.44 1.36 -33.49
CA GLY A 225 2.76 1.67 -34.76
C GLY A 225 1.74 2.82 -34.69
N ASN A 226 1.25 3.18 -33.50
CA ASN A 226 0.21 4.20 -33.33
C ASN A 226 0.75 5.59 -32.96
N GLU A 227 2.05 5.71 -32.63
CA GLU A 227 2.65 7.00 -32.27
C GLU A 227 2.92 7.88 -33.50
N SER A 228 2.91 7.33 -34.71
CA SER A 228 3.17 8.08 -35.94
C SER A 228 1.97 8.90 -36.46
N HIS A 229 0.75 8.66 -35.97
CA HIS A 229 -0.48 9.31 -36.49
C HIS A 229 -1.53 9.66 -35.42
N SER A 230 -1.12 10.11 -34.23
CA SER A 230 -2.07 10.65 -33.26
C SER A 230 -2.20 12.18 -33.37
N SER A 231 -2.78 12.62 -34.47
CA SER A 231 -3.57 13.85 -34.50
C SER A 231 -4.81 13.59 -33.65
N THR A 232 -4.80 14.10 -32.42
CA THR A 232 -5.95 14.41 -31.55
C THR A 232 -7.34 14.01 -32.08
N SER A 233 -7.66 12.72 -32.08
CA SER A 233 -9.06 12.28 -32.11
C SER A 233 -9.32 11.59 -30.77
N LYS A 234 -10.18 12.24 -29.97
CA LYS A 234 -10.65 11.75 -28.67
C LYS A 234 -11.39 10.43 -28.90
N LEU A 235 -10.68 9.31 -28.90
CA LEU A 235 -11.29 7.99 -28.86
C LEU A 235 -11.83 7.75 -27.44
N SER A 236 -13.15 7.92 -27.34
CA SER A 236 -14.00 7.40 -26.28
C SER A 236 -13.59 5.96 -25.95
N THR A 237 -12.92 5.78 -24.81
CA THR A 237 -12.62 4.46 -24.25
C THR A 237 -13.94 3.83 -23.79
N LYS A 238 -14.64 3.15 -24.71
CA LYS A 238 -15.58 2.08 -24.32
C LYS A 238 -14.77 1.04 -23.56
N ALA A 239 -14.90 1.06 -22.23
CA ALA A 239 -14.33 0.06 -21.36
C ALA A 239 -14.81 -1.32 -21.84
N ARG A 240 -13.91 -2.11 -22.41
CA ARG A 240 -14.13 -3.55 -22.58
C ARG A 240 -14.28 -4.14 -21.19
N ILE A 241 -15.53 -4.30 -20.76
CA ILE A 241 -15.89 -5.18 -19.65
C ILE A 241 -15.36 -6.55 -20.06
N ARG A 242 -14.26 -6.98 -19.44
CA ARG A 242 -13.89 -8.38 -19.45
C ARG A 242 -15.01 -9.10 -18.72
N GLU A 243 -15.81 -9.85 -19.45
CA GLU A 243 -16.71 -10.86 -18.90
C GLU A 243 -15.84 -11.83 -18.08
N PHE A 244 -15.72 -11.54 -16.78
CA PHE A 244 -15.36 -12.57 -15.84
C PHE A 244 -16.54 -13.54 -15.84
N GLY A 245 -16.32 -14.77 -16.31
CA GLY A 245 -17.31 -15.83 -16.46
C GLY A 245 -17.92 -16.35 -15.15
N TYR A 246 -18.22 -15.48 -14.20
CA TYR A 246 -19.12 -15.78 -13.10
C TYR A 246 -20.54 -15.71 -13.66
N LYS A 247 -21.17 -16.86 -13.86
CA LYS A 247 -22.62 -16.93 -14.07
C LYS A 247 -23.28 -16.37 -12.81
N ILE A 248 -23.66 -15.09 -12.85
CA ILE A 248 -24.51 -14.50 -11.83
C ILE A 248 -25.83 -15.28 -11.90
N LYS A 249 -26.06 -16.15 -10.91
CA LYS A 249 -27.34 -16.86 -10.75
C LYS A 249 -28.41 -15.84 -10.34
N ASP A 250 -29.66 -16.10 -10.70
CA ASP A 250 -30.81 -15.22 -10.44
C ASP A 250 -30.90 -14.78 -8.97
N MET A 251 -30.52 -15.67 -8.04
CA MET A 251 -30.45 -15.39 -6.60
C MET A 251 -29.53 -14.21 -6.23
N HIS A 252 -28.43 -13.99 -6.95
CA HIS A 252 -27.56 -12.83 -6.72
C HIS A 252 -28.19 -11.52 -7.20
N ILE A 253 -29.01 -11.58 -8.26
CA ILE A 253 -29.76 -10.42 -8.76
C ILE A 253 -30.88 -10.08 -7.77
N GLU A 254 -31.59 -11.07 -7.23
CA GLU A 254 -32.59 -10.84 -6.17
C GLU A 254 -31.97 -10.23 -4.90
N CYS A 255 -30.82 -10.75 -4.44
CA CYS A 255 -30.13 -10.15 -3.31
C CYS A 255 -29.77 -8.67 -3.56
N LEU A 256 -29.27 -8.34 -4.76
CA LEU A 256 -28.94 -6.95 -5.11
C LEU A 256 -30.18 -6.06 -5.17
N ARG A 257 -31.31 -6.58 -5.70
CA ARG A 257 -32.59 -5.84 -5.70
C ARG A 257 -33.07 -5.57 -4.28
N LYS A 258 -33.00 -6.54 -3.40
CA LYS A 258 -33.43 -6.40 -2.01
C LYS A 258 -32.62 -5.32 -1.27
N TYR A 259 -31.29 -5.31 -1.45
CA TYR A 259 -30.42 -4.28 -0.88
C TYR A 259 -30.73 -2.87 -1.40
N LEU A 260 -31.02 -2.72 -2.70
CA LEU A 260 -31.34 -1.41 -3.28
C LEU A 260 -32.69 -0.87 -2.79
N ILE A 261 -33.69 -1.74 -2.60
CA ILE A 261 -34.99 -1.36 -2.06
C ILE A 261 -34.88 -0.95 -0.58
N GLU A 262 -34.06 -1.66 0.20
CA GLU A 262 -33.81 -1.31 1.60
C GLU A 262 -33.12 0.05 1.74
N ASP A 263 -32.19 0.41 0.85
CA ASP A 263 -31.51 1.72 0.89
C ASP A 263 -32.42 2.91 0.50
N GLU A 264 -33.35 2.75 -0.44
CA GLU A 264 -34.34 3.80 -0.78
C GLU A 264 -35.33 4.05 0.35
N SER A 265 -35.66 3.01 1.14
CA SER A 265 -36.56 3.14 2.30
C SER A 265 -35.95 3.93 3.48
N ILE A 266 -34.63 4.10 3.52
CA ILE A 266 -33.93 4.84 4.59
C ILE A 266 -33.95 6.37 4.34
N SER A 267 -34.27 6.82 3.12
CA SER A 267 -34.19 8.24 2.75
C SER A 267 -35.45 9.07 3.04
N CYS A 268 -36.61 8.47 3.34
CA CYS A 268 -37.87 9.23 3.44
C CYS A 268 -38.37 9.51 4.87
N GLU A 269 -37.92 8.78 5.90
CA GLU A 269 -38.45 9.00 7.27
C GLU A 269 -37.75 10.13 8.06
N ASN A 270 -36.62 10.66 7.58
CA ASN A 270 -35.85 11.68 8.32
C ASN A 270 -36.08 13.13 7.87
N ILE A 271 -37.02 13.41 6.97
CA ILE A 271 -37.26 14.78 6.46
C ILE A 271 -38.51 15.46 7.08
N ILE A 272 -39.38 14.74 7.80
CA ILE A 272 -40.65 15.32 8.33
C ILE A 272 -40.57 15.67 9.84
N LYS A 273 -39.38 15.87 10.42
CA LYS A 273 -39.22 16.32 11.83
C LYS A 273 -38.19 17.44 12.04
N LEU A 274 -38.21 18.45 11.17
CA LEU A 274 -37.66 19.78 11.42
C LEU A 274 -38.73 20.82 11.06
#